data_AF-A0A950AXD0-F1
#
_entry.id   AF-A0A950AXD0-F1
#
_cell.length_a   1.000
_cell.length_b   1.000
_cell.length_c   1.000
_cell.angle_alpha   90.00
_cell.angle_beta   90.00
_cell.angle_gamma   90.00
#
_symmetry.space_group_name_H-M   'P 1'
#
loop_
_entity.id
_entity.type
_entity.pdbx_description
1 polymer ?
#
loop_
_entity_poly.entity_id
_entity_poly.type
_entity_poly.pdbx_seq_one_letter_code
_entity_poly.pdbx_strand_id
1 'polypeptide(L)'
;MRIRRNALLLLLALVVLPVAAAYLQWAVFGLPPVTASPKGASEAAMPHGFPAWLRITHYVNFFFIILLIRSGLQILVEHPRLYWNVHCTPNTEWLRLTPIAVPTDRVWTAKDDARYLSPWIGLPGYRHTVGIARHWHFLSVLFWVGNGLMFTVLLFGTGQWRRLVPASWRVVPGAWSVFVHYATFHLPPEPDGFYRYNALQQLAYFAVVFVLAPLAILTGPSMSPALTSRFWWYPKLPGNRQIGRSLHFLTMCAFVVFIIGHVSMVVLTGFVRNMNHIVLGTDDTRLLGVYLGLVGIGVVVAVNAAANWAAWRRPRAIQHAARAIVTPVMALLLDRAAPQAEFRREDISPFLWPNGKVPTSDEWKALAANGFRDYRLKISGLVENPVELSLEEIRAMGKRTQITLHHCIQGWSGIAEWGGLPMAELIKLVRPKPEARVAVFYSFGEGLEGGRYYASHSLANLMHPQALLAYEMNGEPLKTLHGPPLRLRVENQLGFKLVKWIRAIEFVESHKAFGEGEGGYNEDHEYFGELANI
;
A
#
# COMPACT_ATOMS: atom_id res chain seq x y z
N MET A 1 -11.55 -3.32 17.92
CA MET A 1 -10.09 -3.31 17.67
C MET A 1 -9.41 -4.08 18.78
N ARG A 2 -8.38 -4.88 18.49
CA ARG A 2 -7.57 -5.63 19.46
C ARG A 2 -6.09 -5.39 19.16
N ILE A 3 -5.32 -4.98 20.16
CA ILE A 3 -3.86 -4.86 20.09
C ILE A 3 -3.25 -5.96 20.97
N ARG A 4 -2.18 -6.62 20.53
CA ARG A 4 -1.42 -7.54 21.40
C ARG A 4 -0.90 -6.78 22.63
N ARG A 5 -0.99 -7.41 23.81
CA ARG A 5 -0.60 -6.80 25.09
C ARG A 5 0.77 -6.14 25.05
N ASN A 6 1.79 -6.84 24.57
CA ASN A 6 3.16 -6.29 24.52
C ASN A 6 3.26 -5.07 23.60
N ALA A 7 2.59 -5.09 22.44
CA ALA A 7 2.55 -3.94 21.54
C ALA A 7 1.79 -2.76 22.16
N LEU A 8 0.68 -3.01 22.86
CA LEU A 8 -0.07 -1.98 23.58
C LEU A 8 0.78 -1.36 24.69
N LEU A 9 1.47 -2.17 25.50
CA LEU A 9 2.35 -1.68 26.57
C LEU A 9 3.48 -0.81 26.02
N LEU A 10 4.11 -1.20 24.90
CA LEU A 10 5.13 -0.40 24.25
C LEU A 10 4.58 0.94 23.73
N LEU A 11 3.43 0.92 23.04
CA LEU A 11 2.79 2.14 22.54
C LEU A 11 2.37 3.09 23.67
N LEU A 12 1.82 2.54 24.76
CA LEU A 12 1.48 3.33 25.95
C LEU A 12 2.72 3.89 26.62
N ALA A 13 3.80 3.10 26.75
CA ALA A 13 5.05 3.57 27.34
C ALA A 13 5.65 4.74 26.56
N LEU A 14 5.61 4.71 25.22
CA LEU A 14 6.09 5.80 24.36
C LEU A 14 5.36 7.13 24.58
N VAL A 15 4.11 7.10 25.06
CA VAL A 15 3.31 8.31 25.33
C VAL A 15 3.35 8.69 26.80
N VAL A 16 3.15 7.72 27.70
CA VAL A 16 3.01 7.94 29.14
C VAL A 16 4.34 8.26 29.79
N LEU A 17 5.44 7.59 29.43
CA LEU A 17 6.74 7.82 30.08
C LEU A 17 7.26 9.24 29.86
N PRO A 18 7.25 9.82 28.63
CA PRO A 18 7.67 11.21 28.45
C PRO A 18 6.80 12.19 29.24
N VAL A 19 5.48 12.01 29.25
CA VAL A 19 4.57 12.88 30.00
C VAL A 19 4.80 12.76 31.51
N ALA A 20 4.91 11.54 32.04
CA ALA A 20 5.21 11.31 33.46
C ALA A 20 6.57 11.93 33.86
N ALA A 21 7.59 11.77 33.02
CA ALA A 21 8.88 12.40 33.23
C ALA A 21 8.82 13.94 33.18
N ALA A 22 7.96 14.52 32.34
CA ALA A 22 7.73 15.96 32.31
C ALA A 22 7.05 16.47 33.59
N TYR A 23 6.06 15.75 34.13
CA TYR A 23 5.45 16.09 35.41
C TYR A 23 6.42 15.91 36.59
N LEU A 24 7.26 14.87 36.55
CA LEU A 24 8.32 14.68 37.55
C LEU A 24 9.34 15.83 37.52
N GLN A 25 9.79 16.21 36.32
CA GLN A 25 10.67 17.37 36.12
C GLN A 25 10.06 18.62 36.75
N TRP A 26 8.79 18.90 36.45
CA TRP A 26 8.09 20.06 36.98
C TRP A 26 7.93 20.01 38.51
N ALA A 27 7.55 18.86 39.07
CA ALA A 27 7.34 18.71 40.51
C ALA A 27 8.63 18.81 41.33
N VAL A 28 9.75 18.29 40.80
CA VAL A 28 11.03 18.21 41.54
C VAL A 28 11.93 19.42 41.26
N PHE A 29 11.99 19.89 40.02
CA PHE A 29 12.93 20.91 39.57
C PHE A 29 12.27 22.19 39.05
N GLY A 30 10.93 22.25 39.03
CA GLY A 30 10.19 23.36 38.43
C GLY A 30 10.22 23.35 36.89
N LEU A 31 9.75 24.44 36.29
CA LEU A 31 9.74 24.59 34.84
C LEU A 31 11.19 24.80 34.33
N PRO A 32 11.66 23.98 33.37
CA PRO A 32 13.00 24.12 32.83
C PRO A 32 13.12 25.43 32.02
N PRO A 33 14.26 26.13 32.04
CA PRO A 33 14.40 27.37 31.31
C PRO A 33 14.20 27.13 29.80
N VAL A 34 13.35 27.95 29.19
CA VAL A 34 13.22 28.05 27.74
C VAL A 34 14.04 29.25 27.31
N THR A 35 15.08 29.02 26.51
CA THR A 35 15.91 30.13 26.00
C THR A 35 15.04 31.04 25.13
N ALA A 36 14.72 32.22 25.64
CA ALA A 36 14.18 33.29 24.81
C ALA A 36 15.17 33.56 23.68
N SER A 37 14.68 33.59 22.44
CA SER A 37 15.54 33.88 21.29
C SER A 37 16.29 35.19 21.52
N PRO A 38 17.62 35.26 21.30
CA PRO A 38 18.33 36.53 21.30
C PRO A 38 17.70 37.42 20.23
N LYS A 39 17.10 38.54 20.65
CA LYS A 39 16.77 39.64 19.76
C LYS A 39 18.11 40.26 19.30
N GLY A 40 18.32 40.38 17.99
CA GLY A 40 19.11 41.50 17.47
C GLY A 40 20.50 41.30 16.86
N ALA A 41 20.95 40.12 16.41
CA ALA A 41 22.26 40.08 15.70
C ALA A 41 22.41 39.09 14.52
N SER A 42 21.57 38.06 14.41
CA SER A 42 21.67 37.03 13.35
C SER A 42 20.51 37.06 12.33
N GLU A 43 19.59 38.02 12.44
CA GLU A 43 18.33 38.04 11.66
C GLU A 43 18.53 38.32 10.17
N ALA A 44 19.62 38.97 9.77
CA ALA A 44 19.93 39.25 8.36
C ALA A 44 20.43 38.03 7.57
N ALA A 45 20.92 36.97 8.24
CA ALA A 45 21.58 35.83 7.58
C ALA A 45 20.67 34.59 7.40
N MET A 46 19.49 34.58 8.02
CA MET A 46 18.54 33.48 7.95
C MET A 46 17.40 33.82 6.99
N PRO A 47 16.93 32.87 6.15
CA PRO A 47 15.73 33.10 5.36
C PRO A 47 14.57 33.47 6.28
N HIS A 48 13.80 34.52 5.97
CA HIS A 48 12.60 34.97 6.70
C HIS A 48 11.33 34.81 5.85
N GLY A 49 10.18 34.63 6.51
CA GLY A 49 8.87 34.43 5.88
C GLY A 49 8.67 33.11 5.13
N PHE A 50 7.49 32.95 4.52
CA PHE A 50 7.11 31.74 3.80
C PHE A 50 7.00 32.03 2.29
N PRO A 51 8.03 31.67 1.49
CA PRO A 51 7.99 31.94 0.05
C PRO A 51 6.80 31.24 -0.61
N ALA A 52 6.35 31.80 -1.74
CA ALA A 52 5.14 31.31 -2.41
C ALA A 52 5.18 29.80 -2.71
N TRP A 53 6.32 29.28 -3.18
CA TRP A 53 6.49 27.86 -3.45
C TRP A 53 6.28 26.99 -2.19
N LEU A 54 6.72 27.45 -1.02
CA LEU A 54 6.59 26.71 0.25
C LEU A 54 5.12 26.65 0.68
N ARG A 55 4.40 27.76 0.54
CA ARG A 55 2.97 27.84 0.83
C ARG A 55 2.16 26.95 -0.11
N ILE A 56 2.45 27.02 -1.42
CA ILE A 56 1.78 26.21 -2.44
C ILE A 56 2.04 24.72 -2.21
N THR A 57 3.30 24.31 -2.06
CA THR A 57 3.67 22.90 -1.81
C THR A 57 3.08 22.36 -0.51
N HIS A 58 2.97 23.21 0.53
CA HIS A 58 2.31 22.85 1.78
C HIS A 58 0.81 22.57 1.57
N TYR A 59 0.08 23.43 0.84
CA TYR A 59 -1.32 23.22 0.50
C TYR A 59 -1.53 21.98 -0.37
N VAL A 60 -0.69 21.80 -1.39
CA VAL A 60 -0.71 20.61 -2.26
C VAL A 60 -0.42 19.34 -1.46
N ASN A 61 0.50 19.40 -0.49
CA ASN A 61 0.79 18.30 0.42
C ASN A 61 -0.41 17.96 1.31
N PHE A 62 -1.07 18.97 1.89
CA PHE A 62 -2.30 18.79 2.69
C PHE A 62 -3.41 18.12 1.86
N PHE A 63 -3.58 18.54 0.61
CA PHE A 63 -4.54 17.92 -0.30
C PHE A 63 -4.26 16.42 -0.52
N PHE A 64 -3.03 16.07 -0.92
CA PHE A 64 -2.70 14.68 -1.24
C PHE A 64 -2.62 13.78 -0.01
N ILE A 65 -2.14 14.27 1.14
CA ILE A 65 -2.03 13.44 2.34
C ILE A 65 -3.41 12.99 2.84
N ILE A 66 -4.45 13.82 2.70
CA ILE A 66 -5.83 13.44 3.03
C ILE A 66 -6.31 12.31 2.11
N LEU A 67 -6.10 12.43 0.79
CA LEU A 67 -6.47 11.38 -0.16
C LEU A 67 -5.72 10.07 0.11
N LEU A 68 -4.42 10.15 0.43
CA LEU A 68 -3.57 9.01 0.76
C LEU A 68 -4.02 8.30 2.04
N ILE A 69 -4.32 9.04 3.11
CA ILE A 69 -4.83 8.48 4.37
C ILE A 69 -6.15 7.75 4.11
N ARG A 70 -7.10 8.39 3.43
CA ARG A 70 -8.44 7.83 3.18
C ARG A 70 -8.43 6.59 2.30
N SER A 71 -7.68 6.63 1.20
CA SER A 71 -7.50 5.48 0.30
C SER A 71 -6.67 4.36 0.95
N GLY A 72 -5.63 4.70 1.70
CA GLY A 72 -4.80 3.75 2.43
C GLY A 72 -5.55 3.01 3.54
N LEU A 73 -6.41 3.71 4.29
CA LEU A 73 -7.32 3.09 5.26
C LEU A 73 -8.30 2.13 4.59
N GLN A 74 -8.83 2.49 3.42
CA GLN A 74 -9.71 1.60 2.65
C GLN A 74 -8.98 0.34 2.18
N ILE A 75 -7.71 0.44 1.75
CA ILE A 75 -6.90 -0.73 1.40
C ILE A 75 -6.62 -1.58 2.65
N LEU A 76 -6.34 -0.95 3.79
CA LEU A 76 -6.05 -1.63 5.05
C LEU A 76 -7.21 -2.52 5.51
N VAL A 77 -8.46 -2.07 5.37
CA VAL A 77 -9.64 -2.80 5.85
C VAL A 77 -10.01 -4.02 5.01
N GLU A 78 -9.37 -4.23 3.85
CA GLU A 78 -9.51 -5.46 3.07
C GLU A 78 -8.80 -6.66 3.71
N HIS A 79 -7.77 -6.38 4.49
CA HIS A 79 -7.17 -7.33 5.42
C HIS A 79 -6.85 -6.59 6.72
N PRO A 80 -7.84 -6.41 7.62
CA PRO A 80 -7.79 -5.50 8.78
C PRO A 80 -6.90 -6.03 9.92
N ARG A 81 -5.72 -6.52 9.58
CA ARG A 81 -4.73 -7.17 10.45
C ARG A 81 -3.33 -6.76 10.02
N LEU A 82 -2.47 -6.47 11.00
CA LEU A 82 -1.06 -6.13 10.80
C LEU A 82 -0.16 -7.09 11.58
N TYR A 83 0.97 -7.46 10.99
CA TYR A 83 1.84 -8.52 11.49
C TYR A 83 3.30 -8.04 11.52
N TRP A 84 4.06 -8.58 12.46
CA TRP A 84 5.52 -8.49 12.46
C TRP A 84 6.18 -9.67 11.72
N ASN A 85 5.40 -10.68 11.32
CA ASN A 85 5.86 -11.84 10.57
C ASN A 85 5.22 -11.88 9.18
N VAL A 86 5.86 -12.58 8.23
CA VAL A 86 5.43 -12.64 6.83
C VAL A 86 4.24 -13.59 6.57
N HIS A 87 3.93 -14.47 7.52
CA HIS A 87 3.04 -15.62 7.34
C HIS A 87 1.56 -15.29 7.41
N CYS A 88 1.20 -14.16 8.03
CA CYS A 88 -0.20 -13.75 8.24
C CYS A 88 -1.07 -14.81 8.91
N THR A 89 -0.50 -15.69 9.74
CA THR A 89 -1.25 -16.74 10.43
C THR A 89 -2.28 -16.10 11.37
N PRO A 90 -3.54 -16.54 11.36
CA PRO A 90 -4.56 -16.02 12.27
C PRO A 90 -4.10 -16.06 13.72
N ASN A 91 -4.42 -15.00 14.48
CA ASN A 91 -3.99 -14.76 15.86
C ASN A 91 -2.50 -14.42 16.03
N THR A 92 -1.72 -14.31 14.94
CA THR A 92 -0.33 -13.80 14.98
C THR A 92 -0.21 -12.29 14.81
N GLU A 93 -1.31 -11.61 14.47
CA GLU A 93 -1.35 -10.16 14.28
C GLU A 93 -1.02 -9.40 15.57
N TRP A 94 -0.26 -8.30 15.45
CA TRP A 94 -0.03 -7.37 16.57
C TRP A 94 -1.17 -6.35 16.71
N LEU A 95 -1.82 -6.02 15.59
CA LEU A 95 -3.00 -5.18 15.54
C LEU A 95 -4.09 -5.85 14.71
N ARG A 96 -5.29 -5.95 15.28
CA ARG A 96 -6.51 -6.40 14.64
C ARG A 96 -7.56 -5.30 14.66
N LEU A 97 -7.91 -4.76 13.50
CA LEU A 97 -8.90 -3.70 13.32
C LEU A 97 -10.34 -4.25 13.11
N THR A 98 -10.53 -5.56 13.28
CA THR A 98 -11.82 -6.24 13.19
C THR A 98 -12.16 -6.93 14.52
N PRO A 99 -13.44 -6.98 14.94
CA PRO A 99 -13.84 -7.77 16.11
C PRO A 99 -13.80 -9.27 15.82
N ILE A 100 -13.88 -9.67 14.55
CA ILE A 100 -14.05 -11.06 14.13
C ILE A 100 -12.76 -11.87 14.33
N ALA A 101 -12.89 -12.98 15.07
CA ALA A 101 -11.90 -14.05 15.08
C ALA A 101 -12.16 -14.97 13.87
N VAL A 102 -11.09 -15.46 13.24
CA VAL A 102 -11.21 -16.38 12.09
C VAL A 102 -11.89 -17.66 12.60
N PRO A 103 -13.07 -18.03 12.07
CA PRO A 103 -13.77 -19.25 12.47
C PRO A 103 -12.97 -20.48 12.03
N THR A 104 -13.04 -21.55 12.82
CA THR A 104 -12.35 -22.82 12.57
C THR A 104 -13.29 -23.93 12.09
N ASP A 105 -14.60 -23.71 12.17
CA ASP A 105 -15.68 -24.64 11.83
C ASP A 105 -16.09 -24.59 10.35
N ARG A 106 -15.63 -23.57 9.60
CA ARG A 106 -15.91 -23.41 8.17
C ARG A 106 -14.75 -22.77 7.44
N VAL A 107 -14.78 -22.83 6.11
CA VAL A 107 -13.84 -22.09 5.27
C VAL A 107 -14.07 -20.59 5.47
N TRP A 108 -13.03 -19.87 5.84
CA TRP A 108 -13.01 -18.41 5.96
C TRP A 108 -12.02 -17.82 4.96
N THR A 109 -12.54 -17.16 3.94
CA THR A 109 -11.71 -16.57 2.89
C THR A 109 -11.17 -15.21 3.31
N ALA A 110 -10.13 -14.77 2.61
CA ALA A 110 -9.62 -13.42 2.78
C ALA A 110 -10.68 -12.34 2.49
N LYS A 111 -11.66 -12.60 1.61
CA LYS A 111 -12.76 -11.67 1.34
C LYS A 111 -13.75 -11.59 2.52
N ASP A 112 -14.00 -12.70 3.21
CA ASP A 112 -14.86 -12.71 4.42
C ASP A 112 -14.26 -11.86 5.57
N ASP A 113 -12.93 -11.69 5.59
CA ASP A 113 -12.23 -10.87 6.57
C ASP A 113 -12.28 -9.36 6.27
N ALA A 114 -12.68 -8.96 5.06
CA ALA A 114 -12.72 -7.56 4.62
C ALA A 114 -13.83 -6.76 5.32
N ARG A 115 -13.60 -5.47 5.57
CA ARG A 115 -14.54 -4.57 6.26
C ARG A 115 -14.82 -3.28 5.51
N TYR A 116 -16.01 -2.75 5.71
CA TYR A 116 -16.42 -1.47 5.18
C TYR A 116 -15.95 -0.31 6.08
N LEU A 117 -15.68 0.84 5.43
CA LEU A 117 -15.49 2.10 6.12
C LEU A 117 -16.59 3.09 5.73
N SER A 118 -16.88 4.02 6.64
CA SER A 118 -17.71 5.17 6.30
C SER A 118 -17.02 6.03 5.21
N PRO A 119 -17.76 6.59 4.24
CA PRO A 119 -17.25 7.55 3.26
C PRO A 119 -16.66 8.82 3.84
N TRP A 120 -16.86 9.10 5.13
CA TRP A 120 -16.18 10.21 5.80
C TRP A 120 -14.70 9.89 6.09
N ILE A 121 -14.36 8.61 6.23
CA ILE A 121 -13.03 8.12 6.61
C ILE A 121 -12.34 7.44 5.41
N GLY A 122 -13.07 6.62 4.67
CA GLY A 122 -12.56 5.86 3.53
C GLY A 122 -12.75 6.58 2.19
N LEU A 123 -12.02 6.09 1.19
CA LEU A 123 -12.21 6.39 -0.23
C LEU A 123 -12.04 5.07 -1.00
N PRO A 124 -13.12 4.44 -1.53
CA PRO A 124 -14.51 4.92 -1.63
C PRO A 124 -15.46 4.72 -0.42
N GLY A 125 -15.06 4.05 0.66
CA GLY A 125 -15.95 3.77 1.79
C GLY A 125 -16.87 2.56 1.58
N TYR A 126 -18.20 2.77 1.54
CA TYR A 126 -19.23 1.70 1.59
C TYR A 126 -19.19 0.69 0.44
N ARG A 127 -18.56 1.01 -0.69
CA ARG A 127 -18.44 0.06 -1.81
C ARG A 127 -17.12 -0.69 -1.68
N HIS A 128 -17.18 -2.01 -1.48
CA HIS A 128 -16.00 -2.87 -1.33
C HIS A 128 -15.24 -3.02 -2.66
N THR A 129 -14.49 -2.00 -3.06
CA THR A 129 -13.63 -2.04 -4.26
C THR A 129 -12.21 -1.63 -3.90
N VAL A 130 -11.42 -2.61 -3.44
CA VAL A 130 -9.98 -2.41 -3.22
C VAL A 130 -9.27 -1.91 -4.48
N GLY A 131 -9.74 -2.28 -5.67
CA GLY A 131 -9.25 -1.75 -6.95
C GLY A 131 -9.31 -0.23 -7.02
N ILE A 132 -10.50 0.35 -6.80
CA ILE A 132 -10.69 1.80 -6.82
C ILE A 132 -9.91 2.50 -5.70
N ALA A 133 -9.86 1.92 -4.50
CA ALA A 133 -9.04 2.45 -3.42
C ALA A 133 -7.55 2.52 -3.80
N ARG A 134 -7.02 1.46 -4.42
CA ARG A 134 -5.64 1.43 -4.93
C ARG A 134 -5.41 2.44 -6.04
N HIS A 135 -6.35 2.60 -6.98
CA HIS A 135 -6.22 3.61 -8.04
C HIS A 135 -6.08 5.03 -7.47
N TRP A 136 -6.94 5.41 -6.52
CA TRP A 136 -6.82 6.70 -5.82
C TRP A 136 -5.51 6.82 -5.07
N HIS A 137 -5.08 5.75 -4.40
CA HIS A 137 -3.84 5.75 -3.63
C HIS A 137 -2.63 5.98 -4.54
N PHE A 138 -2.44 5.16 -5.58
CA PHE A 138 -1.28 5.25 -6.46
C PHE A 138 -1.26 6.52 -7.31
N LEU A 139 -2.42 7.00 -7.78
CA LEU A 139 -2.51 8.32 -8.42
C LEU A 139 -2.00 9.41 -7.47
N SER A 140 -2.49 9.42 -6.22
CA SER A 140 -2.10 10.42 -5.23
C SER A 140 -0.62 10.32 -4.85
N VAL A 141 -0.06 9.09 -4.75
CA VAL A 141 1.36 8.88 -4.44
C VAL A 141 2.26 9.53 -5.47
N LEU A 142 1.98 9.37 -6.77
CA LEU A 142 2.83 9.94 -7.82
C LEU A 142 2.96 11.46 -7.71
N PHE A 143 1.83 12.16 -7.54
CA PHE A 143 1.83 13.60 -7.39
C PHE A 143 2.38 14.05 -6.03
N TRP A 144 2.13 13.30 -4.96
CA TRP A 144 2.68 13.60 -3.63
C TRP A 144 4.20 13.49 -3.60
N VAL A 145 4.77 12.43 -4.20
CA VAL A 145 6.22 12.26 -4.34
C VAL A 145 6.82 13.34 -5.22
N GLY A 146 6.17 13.68 -6.35
CA GLY A 146 6.60 14.79 -7.21
C GLY A 146 6.63 16.14 -6.47
N ASN A 147 5.57 16.44 -5.69
CA ASN A 147 5.52 17.62 -4.84
C ASN A 147 6.63 17.61 -3.77
N GLY A 148 6.89 16.46 -3.14
CA GLY A 148 7.97 16.29 -2.17
C GLY A 148 9.37 16.47 -2.76
N LEU A 149 9.60 16.02 -3.99
CA LEU A 149 10.86 16.24 -4.71
C LEU A 149 11.05 17.73 -5.00
N MET A 150 10.03 18.40 -5.55
CA MET A 150 10.05 19.85 -5.80
C MET A 150 10.29 20.63 -4.50
N PHE A 151 9.58 20.27 -3.43
CA PHE A 151 9.76 20.86 -2.10
C PHE A 151 11.21 20.71 -1.63
N THR A 152 11.80 19.52 -1.73
CA THR A 152 13.15 19.25 -1.26
C THR A 152 14.19 20.03 -2.06
N VAL A 153 14.07 20.06 -3.40
CA VAL A 153 14.97 20.82 -4.27
C VAL A 153 14.93 22.31 -3.94
N LEU A 154 13.73 22.89 -3.81
CA LEU A 154 13.57 24.31 -3.50
C LEU A 154 13.98 24.64 -2.06
N LEU A 155 13.75 23.73 -1.11
CA LEU A 155 14.17 23.88 0.28
C LEU A 155 15.69 24.03 0.39
N PHE A 156 16.44 23.19 -0.32
CA PHE A 156 17.90 23.29 -0.35
C PHE A 156 18.39 24.46 -1.21
N GLY A 157 17.81 24.64 -2.40
CA GLY A 157 18.20 25.70 -3.34
C GLY A 157 17.97 27.13 -2.84
N THR A 158 16.98 27.34 -1.95
CA THR A 158 16.67 28.65 -1.37
C THR A 158 17.24 28.84 0.04
N GLY A 159 17.97 27.86 0.58
CA GLY A 159 18.54 27.91 1.93
C GLY A 159 17.51 27.76 3.07
N GLN A 160 16.23 27.56 2.76
CA GLN A 160 15.13 27.39 3.73
C GLN A 160 15.31 26.15 4.62
N TRP A 161 16.11 25.16 4.17
CA TRP A 161 16.49 23.99 4.97
C TRP A 161 17.11 24.35 6.33
N ARG A 162 17.78 25.50 6.44
CA ARG A 162 18.43 25.96 7.69
C ARG A 162 17.44 26.17 8.84
N ARG A 163 16.15 26.31 8.55
CA ARG A 163 15.08 26.37 9.57
C ARG A 163 14.71 24.99 10.10
N LEU A 164 14.81 23.96 9.27
CA LEU A 164 14.34 22.61 9.60
C LEU A 164 15.44 21.74 10.17
N VAL A 165 16.64 21.80 9.61
CA VAL A 165 17.75 20.93 10.02
C VAL A 165 18.44 21.53 11.25
N PRO A 166 18.47 20.83 12.39
CA PRO A 166 19.17 21.32 13.57
C PRO A 166 20.67 21.42 13.30
N ALA A 167 21.25 22.59 13.59
CA ALA A 167 22.70 22.82 13.47
C ALA A 167 23.47 22.49 14.75
N SER A 168 22.78 22.13 15.84
CA SER A 168 23.38 21.87 17.14
C SER A 168 22.59 20.82 17.93
N TRP A 169 23.31 19.97 18.67
CA TRP A 169 22.72 19.00 19.60
C TRP A 169 21.97 19.65 20.78
N ARG A 170 22.13 20.96 21.00
CA ARG A 170 21.34 21.72 21.98
C ARG A 170 19.83 21.71 21.69
N VAL A 171 19.43 21.37 20.46
CA VAL A 171 18.03 21.22 20.09
C VAL A 171 17.32 20.16 20.93
N VAL A 172 18.01 19.09 21.34
CA VAL A 172 17.40 17.97 22.10
C VAL A 172 17.00 18.42 23.51
N PRO A 173 17.91 18.95 24.36
CA PRO A 173 17.51 19.47 25.66
C PRO A 173 16.56 20.68 25.55
N GLY A 174 16.71 21.52 24.52
CA GLY A 174 15.78 22.64 24.28
C GLY A 174 14.36 22.16 23.95
N ALA A 175 14.23 21.10 23.15
CA ALA A 175 12.94 20.50 22.82
C ALA A 175 12.30 19.85 24.04
N TRP A 176 13.09 19.22 24.92
CA TRP A 176 12.62 18.73 26.21
C TRP A 176 12.07 19.87 27.07
N SER A 177 12.78 21.00 27.18
CA SER A 177 12.30 22.16 27.95
C SER A 177 10.94 22.66 27.46
N VAL A 178 10.77 22.79 26.14
CA VAL A 178 9.50 23.20 25.51
C VAL A 178 8.42 22.12 25.67
N PHE A 179 8.79 20.85 25.57
CA PHE A 179 7.86 19.73 25.77
C PHE A 179 7.30 19.71 27.20
N VAL A 180 8.13 19.94 28.23
CA VAL A 180 7.69 20.00 29.63
C VAL A 180 6.63 21.08 29.83
N HIS A 181 6.83 22.24 29.20
CA HIS A 181 5.88 23.35 29.21
C HIS A 181 4.52 22.92 28.64
N TYR A 182 4.48 22.35 27.42
CA TYR A 182 3.23 21.91 26.83
C TYR A 182 2.58 20.74 27.58
N ALA A 183 3.37 19.75 28.01
CA ALA A 183 2.86 18.57 28.72
C ALA A 183 2.24 18.91 30.09
N THR A 184 2.70 19.99 30.72
CA THR A 184 2.18 20.52 31.99
C THR A 184 1.25 21.71 31.82
N PHE A 185 0.84 22.03 30.59
CA PHE A 185 -0.06 23.14 30.25
C PHE A 185 0.44 24.55 30.64
N HIS A 186 1.75 24.75 30.79
CA HIS A 186 2.37 26.06 30.93
C HIS A 186 2.86 26.54 29.57
N LEU A 187 2.04 27.28 28.82
CA LEU A 187 2.40 27.73 27.47
C LEU A 187 3.67 28.60 27.51
N PRO A 188 4.76 28.19 26.83
CA PRO A 188 5.99 28.98 26.82
C PRO A 188 5.80 30.19 25.90
N PRO A 189 6.61 31.25 26.09
CA PRO A 189 6.68 32.32 25.10
C PRO A 189 7.16 31.76 23.76
N GLU A 190 6.28 31.75 22.76
CA GLU A 190 6.61 31.26 21.43
C GLU A 190 7.52 32.24 20.68
N PRO A 191 8.59 31.76 20.02
CA PRO A 191 9.29 32.57 19.05
C PRO A 191 8.35 32.88 17.88
N ASP A 192 8.67 33.96 17.17
CA ASP A 192 7.93 34.28 15.96
C ASP A 192 8.24 33.26 14.85
N GLY A 193 7.28 32.37 14.61
CA GLY A 193 7.34 31.29 13.63
C GLY A 193 7.61 31.77 12.20
N PHE A 194 7.37 33.05 11.90
CA PHE A 194 7.73 33.67 10.62
C PHE A 194 9.24 33.73 10.39
N TYR A 195 10.01 33.81 11.47
CA TYR A 195 11.46 33.94 11.44
C TYR A 195 12.16 32.67 11.91
N ARG A 196 11.66 32.01 12.97
CA ARG A 196 12.35 30.88 13.62
C ARG A 196 11.37 29.97 14.34
N TYR A 197 11.72 28.68 14.41
CA TYR A 197 10.98 27.70 15.19
C TYR A 197 11.61 27.49 16.57
N ASN A 198 10.79 27.16 17.57
CA ASN A 198 11.32 26.62 18.82
C ASN A 198 11.93 25.22 18.57
N ALA A 199 12.72 24.71 19.52
CA ALA A 199 13.45 23.47 19.34
C ALA A 199 12.53 22.24 19.12
N LEU A 200 11.37 22.20 19.79
CA LEU A 200 10.41 21.11 19.63
C LEU A 200 9.74 21.14 18.24
N GLN A 201 9.32 22.32 17.80
CA GLN A 201 8.79 22.54 16.44
C GLN A 201 9.82 22.15 15.38
N GLN A 202 11.08 22.58 15.54
CA GLN A 202 12.15 22.23 14.61
C GLN A 202 12.33 20.72 14.48
N LEU A 203 12.37 19.98 15.60
CA LEU A 203 12.47 18.51 15.55
C LEU A 203 11.22 17.85 14.96
N ALA A 204 10.02 18.36 15.27
CA ALA A 204 8.78 17.83 14.70
C ALA A 204 8.75 18.01 13.17
N TYR A 205 9.07 19.20 12.66
CA TYR A 205 9.10 19.47 11.22
C TYR A 205 10.24 18.73 10.53
N PHE A 206 11.41 18.62 11.16
CA PHE A 206 12.52 17.78 10.68
C PHE A 206 12.06 16.32 10.54
N ALA A 207 11.42 15.76 11.57
CA ALA A 207 10.95 14.39 11.55
C ALA A 207 9.92 14.17 10.43
N VAL A 208 8.96 15.08 10.24
CA VAL A 208 7.95 14.96 9.18
C VAL A 208 8.60 14.95 7.79
N VAL A 209 9.53 15.87 7.53
CA VAL A 209 10.14 16.05 6.20
C VAL A 209 11.22 15.01 5.90
N PHE A 210 12.09 14.72 6.86
CA PHE A 210 13.30 13.93 6.64
C PHE A 210 13.25 12.52 7.22
N VAL A 211 12.21 12.17 7.99
CA VAL A 211 12.04 10.82 8.54
C VAL A 211 10.74 10.19 8.05
N LEU A 212 9.59 10.77 8.37
CA LEU A 212 8.28 10.18 8.08
C LEU A 212 8.00 10.11 6.58
N ALA A 213 8.25 11.19 5.83
CA ALA A 213 8.03 11.17 4.38
C ALA A 213 8.93 10.15 3.65
N PRO A 214 10.26 10.14 3.86
CA PRO A 214 11.11 9.08 3.31
C PRO A 214 10.71 7.68 3.76
N LEU A 215 10.33 7.48 5.03
CA LEU A 215 9.89 6.18 5.53
C LEU A 215 8.59 5.71 4.83
N ALA A 216 7.64 6.61 4.57
CA ALA A 216 6.45 6.29 3.79
C ALA A 216 6.80 5.86 2.36
N ILE A 217 7.73 6.59 1.72
CA ILE A 217 8.22 6.30 0.36
C ILE A 217 8.99 4.97 0.30
N LEU A 218 9.75 4.61 1.33
CA LEU A 218 10.52 3.36 1.39
C LEU A 218 9.63 2.14 1.72
N THR A 219 8.66 2.32 2.61
CA THR A 219 7.78 1.20 3.02
C THR A 219 6.76 0.84 1.94
N GLY A 220 6.31 1.79 1.11
CA GLY A 220 5.35 1.55 0.01
C GLY A 220 5.80 0.45 -0.98
N PRO A 221 6.92 0.64 -1.70
CA PRO A 221 7.43 -0.33 -2.67
C PRO A 221 7.79 -1.69 -2.06
N SER A 222 8.02 -1.78 -0.74
CA SER A 222 8.31 -3.04 -0.05
C SER A 222 7.11 -4.00 -0.02
N MET A 223 5.94 -3.52 -0.44
CA MET A 223 4.71 -4.30 -0.55
C MET A 223 4.36 -4.74 -1.99
N SER A 224 5.11 -4.26 -2.99
CA SER A 224 4.91 -4.56 -4.42
C SER A 224 5.51 -5.92 -4.78
N PRO A 225 4.75 -6.83 -5.43
CA PRO A 225 5.31 -8.10 -5.90
C PRO A 225 6.37 -7.92 -6.98
N ALA A 226 6.29 -6.94 -7.89
CA ALA A 226 7.36 -6.68 -8.88
C ALA A 226 8.70 -6.41 -8.18
N LEU A 227 8.70 -5.49 -7.22
CA LEU A 227 9.93 -5.11 -6.56
C LEU A 227 10.47 -6.22 -5.66
N THR A 228 9.61 -6.85 -4.86
CA THR A 228 10.04 -7.85 -3.87
C THR A 228 10.45 -9.17 -4.48
N SER A 229 9.82 -9.59 -5.58
CA SER A 229 10.21 -10.79 -6.32
C SER A 229 11.50 -10.60 -7.11
N ARG A 230 11.80 -9.37 -7.54
CA ARG A 230 13.07 -9.04 -8.22
C ARG A 230 14.21 -8.79 -7.22
N PHE A 231 14.00 -7.86 -6.30
CA PHE A 231 14.99 -7.38 -5.33
C PHE A 231 14.67 -7.97 -3.96
N TRP A 232 15.01 -9.26 -3.79
CA TRP A 232 14.71 -10.03 -2.57
C TRP A 232 15.27 -9.40 -1.28
N TRP A 233 16.30 -8.55 -1.36
CA TRP A 233 16.89 -7.85 -0.22
C TRP A 233 16.04 -6.65 0.24
N TYR A 234 15.27 -6.03 -0.65
CA TYR A 234 14.51 -4.83 -0.33
C TYR A 234 13.44 -5.05 0.75
N PRO A 235 12.57 -6.08 0.67
CA PRO A 235 11.62 -6.35 1.75
C PRO A 235 12.29 -6.77 3.06
N LYS A 236 13.58 -7.10 3.07
CA LYS A 236 14.35 -7.38 4.30
C LYS A 236 14.79 -6.11 5.04
N LEU A 237 14.78 -4.94 4.39
CA LEU A 237 15.10 -3.67 5.06
C LEU A 237 14.17 -3.36 6.24
N PRO A 238 12.83 -3.39 6.10
CA PRO A 238 11.94 -3.35 7.26
C PRO A 238 11.89 -4.69 8.01
N GLY A 239 12.63 -5.72 7.59
CA GLY A 239 12.61 -7.08 8.11
C GLY A 239 11.81 -8.06 7.25
N ASN A 240 10.56 -7.72 6.89
CA ASN A 240 9.78 -8.43 5.86
C ASN A 240 8.64 -7.53 5.34
N ARG A 241 7.92 -8.01 4.30
CA ARG A 241 6.78 -7.30 3.70
C ARG A 241 5.71 -6.86 4.71
N GLN A 242 5.34 -7.71 5.66
CA GLN A 242 4.28 -7.39 6.64
C GLN A 242 4.75 -6.40 7.71
N ILE A 243 6.03 -6.42 8.07
CA ILE A 243 6.63 -5.35 8.88
C ILE A 243 6.59 -4.04 8.08
N GLY A 244 6.94 -4.06 6.80
CA GLY A 244 6.81 -2.89 5.91
C GLY A 244 5.40 -2.29 5.93
N ARG A 245 4.37 -3.13 5.81
CA ARG A 245 2.95 -2.72 5.92
C ARG A 245 2.60 -2.16 7.30
N SER A 246 3.14 -2.74 8.37
CA SER A 246 2.95 -2.26 9.75
C SER A 246 3.61 -0.90 9.99
N LEU A 247 4.85 -0.72 9.52
CA LEU A 247 5.58 0.54 9.60
C LEU A 247 4.91 1.63 8.74
N HIS A 248 4.40 1.28 7.56
CA HIS A 248 3.65 2.20 6.72
C HIS A 248 2.39 2.72 7.44
N PHE A 249 1.64 1.81 8.10
CA PHE A 249 0.49 2.18 8.92
C PHE A 249 0.88 3.08 10.11
N LEU A 250 1.93 2.73 10.85
CA LEU A 250 2.42 3.54 11.97
C LEU A 250 2.91 4.92 11.50
N THR A 251 3.53 5.01 10.32
CA THR A 251 3.95 6.27 9.70
C THR A 251 2.74 7.14 9.38
N MET A 252 1.66 6.54 8.83
CA MET A 252 0.39 7.23 8.63
C MET A 252 -0.20 7.74 9.95
N CYS A 253 -0.19 6.92 11.02
CA CYS A 253 -0.63 7.36 12.35
C CYS A 253 0.22 8.53 12.87
N ALA A 254 1.54 8.50 12.66
CA ALA A 254 2.43 9.59 13.04
C ALA A 254 2.11 10.90 12.28
N PHE A 255 1.80 10.82 10.98
CA PHE A 255 1.31 11.96 10.21
C PHE A 255 -0.01 12.51 10.77
N VAL A 256 -0.97 11.64 11.12
CA VAL A 256 -2.25 12.06 11.70
C VAL A 256 -2.04 12.75 13.04
N VAL A 257 -1.23 12.18 13.94
CA VAL A 257 -0.89 12.79 15.23
C VAL A 257 -0.21 14.14 15.04
N PHE A 258 0.74 14.22 14.11
CA PHE A 258 1.40 15.48 13.76
C PHE A 258 0.41 16.52 13.24
N ILE A 259 -0.48 16.17 12.31
CA ILE A 259 -1.49 17.10 11.75
C ILE A 259 -2.38 17.65 12.86
N ILE A 260 -2.89 16.78 13.73
CA ILE A 260 -3.75 17.19 14.86
C ILE A 260 -2.98 18.15 15.77
N GLY A 261 -1.79 17.76 16.23
CA GLY A 261 -0.97 18.60 17.11
C GLY A 261 -0.58 19.92 16.45
N HIS A 262 -0.13 19.89 15.20
CA HIS A 262 0.27 21.07 14.44
C HIS A 262 -0.88 22.06 14.27
N VAL A 263 -2.07 21.60 13.85
CA VAL A 263 -3.25 22.46 13.68
C VAL A 263 -3.72 23.01 15.03
N SER A 264 -3.72 22.20 16.09
CA SER A 264 -4.04 22.68 17.45
C SER A 264 -3.09 23.79 17.88
N MET A 265 -1.78 23.64 17.65
CA MET A 265 -0.80 24.67 17.99
C MET A 265 -0.99 25.95 17.17
N VAL A 266 -1.29 25.84 15.87
CA VAL A 266 -1.61 27.00 15.03
C VAL A 266 -2.76 27.83 15.60
N VAL A 267 -3.78 27.17 16.17
CA VAL A 267 -4.92 27.86 16.81
C VAL A 267 -4.51 28.49 18.14
N LEU A 268 -3.80 27.74 19.01
CA LEU A 268 -3.46 28.16 20.36
C LEU A 268 -2.43 29.28 20.43
N THR A 269 -1.54 29.41 19.44
CA THR A 269 -0.43 30.38 19.46
C THR A 269 -0.66 31.62 18.59
N GLY A 270 -1.92 31.95 18.30
CA GLY A 270 -2.28 33.14 17.53
C GLY A 270 -2.80 32.82 16.13
N PHE A 271 -3.97 32.19 16.06
CA PHE A 271 -4.62 31.70 14.84
C PHE A 271 -4.55 32.67 13.64
N VAL A 272 -5.00 33.92 13.78
CA VAL A 272 -5.05 34.87 12.65
C VAL A 272 -3.67 35.15 12.06
N ARG A 273 -2.68 35.41 12.93
CA ARG A 273 -1.31 35.70 12.53
C ARG A 273 -0.66 34.49 11.86
N ASN A 274 -0.82 33.29 12.44
CA ASN A 274 -0.32 32.04 11.87
C ASN A 274 -0.97 31.71 10.51
N MET A 275 -2.26 32.00 10.35
CA MET A 275 -2.92 31.83 9.06
C MET A 275 -2.36 32.79 8.00
N ASN A 276 -2.04 34.03 8.34
CA ASN A 276 -1.38 34.95 7.40
C ASN A 276 0.03 34.48 7.02
N HIS A 277 0.78 33.91 7.97
CA HIS A 277 2.07 33.28 7.68
C HIS A 277 1.95 32.14 6.66
N ILE A 278 1.02 31.21 6.89
CA ILE A 278 0.84 29.99 6.08
C ILE A 278 0.25 30.32 4.70
N VAL A 279 -0.73 31.23 4.65
CA VAL A 279 -1.54 31.48 3.45
C VAL A 279 -0.98 32.61 2.60
N LEU A 280 -0.61 33.74 3.21
CA LEU A 280 -0.16 34.94 2.51
C LEU A 280 1.35 35.11 2.53
N GLY A 281 2.03 34.51 3.50
CA GLY A 281 3.44 34.75 3.74
C GLY A 281 3.72 36.15 4.29
N THR A 282 2.74 36.76 4.97
CA THR A 282 2.85 38.08 5.59
C THR A 282 2.73 37.97 7.10
N ASP A 283 3.47 38.79 7.83
CA ASP A 283 3.43 38.85 9.29
C ASP A 283 2.54 40.00 9.79
N ASP A 284 1.23 39.79 9.75
CA ASP A 284 0.23 40.76 10.19
C ASP A 284 -1.01 40.06 10.76
N THR A 285 -1.98 40.84 11.26
CA THR A 285 -3.20 40.33 11.92
C THR A 285 -4.48 40.57 11.10
N ARG A 286 -4.39 40.78 9.79
CA ARG A 286 -5.58 40.92 8.92
C ARG A 286 -6.30 39.58 8.77
N LEU A 287 -7.62 39.58 8.60
CA LEU A 287 -8.39 38.34 8.47
C LEU A 287 -8.28 37.65 7.10
N LEU A 288 -7.60 38.27 6.13
CA LEU A 288 -7.55 37.77 4.75
C LEU A 288 -6.95 36.36 4.64
N GLY A 289 -5.87 36.06 5.37
CA GLY A 289 -5.28 34.72 5.36
C GLY A 289 -6.20 33.66 5.97
N VAL A 290 -7.01 34.02 6.97
CA VAL A 290 -8.03 33.11 7.54
C VAL A 290 -9.08 32.79 6.49
N TYR A 291 -9.65 33.80 5.81
CA TYR A 291 -10.69 33.57 4.80
C TYR A 291 -10.18 32.74 3.63
N LEU A 292 -9.01 33.08 3.08
CA LEU A 292 -8.41 32.30 2.00
C LEU A 292 -8.04 30.89 2.45
N GLY A 293 -7.59 30.72 3.69
CA GLY A 293 -7.31 29.41 4.25
C GLY A 293 -8.55 28.54 4.39
N LEU A 294 -9.67 29.11 4.87
CA LEU A 294 -10.96 28.42 4.94
C LEU A 294 -11.49 28.05 3.55
N VAL A 295 -11.32 28.92 2.55
CA VAL A 295 -11.62 28.58 1.15
C VAL A 295 -10.78 27.39 0.69
N GLY A 296 -9.47 27.38 0.96
CA GLY A 296 -8.59 26.26 0.66
C GLY A 296 -9.03 24.94 1.31
N ILE A 297 -9.41 24.97 2.59
CA ILE A 297 -9.97 23.81 3.29
C ILE A 297 -11.29 23.36 2.64
N GLY A 298 -12.18 24.31 2.32
CA GLY A 298 -13.43 24.05 1.62
C GLY A 298 -13.23 23.36 0.28
N VAL A 299 -12.22 23.78 -0.51
CA VAL A 299 -11.84 23.12 -1.76
C VAL A 299 -11.38 21.68 -1.51
N VAL A 300 -10.53 21.44 -0.50
CA VAL A 300 -10.08 20.08 -0.19
C VAL A 300 -11.26 19.18 0.22
N VAL A 301 -12.20 19.68 1.03
CA VAL A 301 -13.42 18.96 1.41
C VAL A 301 -14.29 18.67 0.18
N ALA A 302 -14.51 19.66 -0.69
CA ALA A 302 -15.29 19.50 -1.91
C ALA A 302 -14.67 18.49 -2.87
N VAL A 303 -13.35 18.52 -3.08
CA VAL A 303 -12.66 17.53 -3.93
C VAL A 303 -12.73 16.13 -3.32
N ASN A 304 -12.61 15.98 -2.00
CA ASN A 304 -12.79 14.68 -1.36
C ASN A 304 -14.22 14.12 -1.52
N ALA A 305 -15.24 14.98 -1.43
CA ALA A 305 -16.61 14.61 -1.72
C ALA A 305 -16.77 14.20 -3.21
N ALA A 306 -16.19 14.97 -4.13
CA ALA A 306 -16.17 14.66 -5.56
C ALA A 306 -15.42 13.36 -5.87
N ALA A 307 -14.32 13.06 -5.16
CA ALA A 307 -13.54 11.84 -5.32
C ALA A 307 -14.37 10.61 -4.93
N ASN A 308 -15.09 10.66 -3.80
CA ASN A 308 -16.03 9.60 -3.42
C ASN A 308 -17.16 9.44 -4.45
N TRP A 309 -17.77 10.56 -4.85
CA TRP A 309 -18.84 10.54 -5.85
C TRP A 309 -18.37 9.90 -7.16
N ALA A 310 -17.19 10.29 -7.66
CA ALA A 310 -16.57 9.72 -8.84
C ALA A 310 -16.27 8.24 -8.65
N ALA A 311 -15.78 7.84 -7.48
CA ALA A 311 -15.50 6.44 -7.15
C ALA A 311 -16.75 5.56 -7.17
N TRP A 312 -17.93 6.11 -6.86
CA TRP A 312 -19.20 5.38 -6.93
C TRP A 312 -19.85 5.39 -8.29
N ARG A 313 -19.83 6.54 -8.97
CA ARG A 313 -20.58 6.78 -10.22
C ARG A 313 -19.76 6.54 -11.49
N ARG A 314 -18.43 6.64 -11.41
CA ARG A 314 -17.49 6.58 -12.54
C ARG A 314 -16.25 5.69 -12.25
N PRO A 315 -16.41 4.49 -11.63
CA PRO A 315 -15.26 3.65 -11.26
C PRO A 315 -14.38 3.24 -12.45
N ARG A 316 -14.99 2.89 -13.60
CA ARG A 316 -14.25 2.55 -14.83
C ARG A 316 -13.42 3.72 -15.35
N ALA A 317 -13.97 4.93 -15.33
CA ALA A 317 -13.23 6.13 -15.74
C ALA A 317 -12.02 6.40 -14.83
N ILE A 318 -12.14 6.15 -13.52
CA ILE A 318 -11.01 6.24 -12.58
C ILE A 318 -9.96 5.18 -12.89
N GLN A 319 -10.36 3.92 -13.12
CA GLN A 319 -9.43 2.87 -13.51
C GLN A 319 -8.69 3.21 -14.80
N HIS A 320 -9.38 3.73 -15.82
CA HIS A 320 -8.76 4.15 -17.08
C HIS A 320 -7.81 5.34 -16.91
N ALA A 321 -8.20 6.35 -16.12
CA ALA A 321 -7.32 7.48 -15.80
C ALA A 321 -6.07 7.02 -15.04
N ALA A 322 -6.25 6.14 -14.07
CA ALA A 322 -5.14 5.53 -13.34
C ALA A 322 -4.25 4.68 -14.27
N ARG A 323 -4.83 3.90 -15.19
CA ARG A 323 -4.07 3.15 -16.19
C ARG A 323 -3.26 4.10 -17.08
N ALA A 324 -3.84 5.21 -17.55
CA ALA A 324 -3.14 6.15 -18.42
C ALA A 324 -1.96 6.87 -17.73
N ILE A 325 -2.07 7.13 -16.41
CA ILE A 325 -1.07 7.92 -15.66
C ILE A 325 -0.06 7.02 -14.93
N VAL A 326 -0.54 6.00 -14.22
CA VAL A 326 0.28 5.18 -13.33
C VAL A 326 1.02 4.09 -14.09
N THR A 327 0.34 3.39 -15.02
CA THR A 327 0.92 2.25 -15.74
C THR A 327 2.20 2.61 -16.48
N PRO A 328 2.32 3.72 -17.26
CA PRO A 328 3.56 4.03 -17.97
C PRO A 328 4.75 4.24 -17.04
N VAL A 329 4.53 4.93 -15.92
CA VAL A 329 5.56 5.17 -14.89
C VAL A 329 6.01 3.85 -14.27
N MET A 330 5.06 2.99 -13.90
CA MET A 330 5.38 1.70 -13.27
C MET A 330 5.97 0.69 -14.24
N ALA A 331 5.56 0.71 -15.51
CA ALA A 331 6.13 -0.10 -16.57
C ALA A 331 7.61 0.27 -16.82
N LEU A 332 7.94 1.55 -16.74
CA LEU A 332 9.32 2.03 -16.85
C LEU A 332 10.17 1.63 -15.64
N LEU A 333 9.63 1.73 -14.42
CA LEU A 333 10.40 1.57 -13.19
C LEU A 333 10.46 0.12 -12.66
N LEU A 334 9.39 -0.68 -12.80
CA LEU A 334 9.20 -1.92 -12.04
C LEU A 334 8.87 -3.16 -12.88
N ASP A 335 8.18 -3.02 -14.02
CA ASP A 335 7.57 -4.17 -14.71
C ASP A 335 8.55 -5.05 -15.51
N ARG A 336 9.67 -4.49 -15.97
CA ARG A 336 10.62 -5.21 -16.86
C ARG A 336 11.49 -6.26 -16.16
N ALA A 337 11.43 -6.33 -14.83
CA ALA A 337 12.41 -7.08 -14.07
C ALA A 337 11.91 -8.51 -13.77
N ALA A 338 12.67 -9.51 -14.22
CA ALA A 338 12.31 -10.91 -14.00
C ALA A 338 12.37 -11.29 -12.50
N PRO A 339 11.35 -11.97 -11.97
CA PRO A 339 11.33 -12.43 -10.58
C PRO A 339 12.41 -13.51 -10.36
N GLN A 340 13.10 -13.41 -9.21
CA GLN A 340 14.22 -14.28 -8.82
C GLN A 340 14.20 -14.68 -7.33
N ALA A 341 13.30 -14.11 -6.52
CA ALA A 341 13.26 -14.39 -5.09
C ALA A 341 12.85 -15.84 -4.81
N GLU A 342 13.69 -16.55 -4.07
CA GLU A 342 13.40 -17.89 -3.55
C GLU A 342 13.62 -17.93 -2.04
N PHE A 343 12.80 -18.73 -1.37
CA PHE A 343 12.80 -18.91 0.08
C PHE A 343 13.24 -20.34 0.44
N ARG A 344 13.48 -20.59 1.72
CA ARG A 344 13.83 -21.91 2.22
C ARG A 344 12.59 -22.67 2.68
N ARG A 345 12.71 -23.98 2.82
CA ARG A 345 11.61 -24.82 3.35
C ARG A 345 11.18 -24.40 4.76
N GLU A 346 12.12 -23.95 5.60
CA GLU A 346 11.85 -23.40 6.94
C GLU A 346 11.01 -22.11 6.92
N ASP A 347 11.00 -21.38 5.81
CA ASP A 347 10.21 -20.15 5.65
C ASP A 347 8.75 -20.42 5.25
N ILE A 348 8.41 -21.67 4.90
CA ILE A 348 7.05 -22.04 4.47
C ILE A 348 6.05 -21.66 5.56
N SER A 349 4.99 -20.97 5.14
CA SER A 349 4.04 -20.43 6.09
C SER A 349 3.14 -21.53 6.65
N PRO A 350 2.91 -21.57 7.97
CA PRO A 350 2.06 -22.58 8.59
C PRO A 350 0.58 -22.43 8.21
N PHE A 351 0.20 -21.26 7.68
CA PHE A 351 -1.14 -20.98 7.20
C PHE A 351 -1.07 -20.15 5.92
N LEU A 352 -1.90 -20.51 4.93
CA LEU A 352 -2.07 -19.74 3.70
C LEU A 352 -3.56 -19.41 3.54
N TRP A 353 -3.90 -18.12 3.51
CA TRP A 353 -5.28 -17.68 3.40
C TRP A 353 -5.95 -18.22 2.12
N PRO A 354 -7.14 -18.84 2.22
CA PRO A 354 -7.90 -19.18 1.05
C PRO A 354 -8.57 -17.94 0.46
N ASN A 355 -8.71 -17.91 -0.86
CA ASN A 355 -9.43 -16.85 -1.58
C ASN A 355 -10.17 -17.43 -2.77
N GLY A 356 -11.26 -16.80 -3.21
CA GLY A 356 -12.12 -17.28 -4.30
C GLY A 356 -13.03 -18.44 -3.91
N LYS A 357 -14.08 -18.64 -4.71
CA LYS A 357 -15.11 -19.66 -4.51
C LYS A 357 -14.67 -20.98 -5.17
N VAL A 358 -14.81 -22.10 -4.46
CA VAL A 358 -14.56 -23.45 -5.02
C VAL A 358 -15.53 -23.69 -6.19
N PRO A 359 -15.09 -24.31 -7.31
CA PRO A 359 -15.98 -24.60 -8.42
C PRO A 359 -17.18 -25.44 -7.98
N THR A 360 -18.37 -25.05 -8.45
CA THR A 360 -19.63 -25.72 -8.14
C THR A 360 -20.24 -26.45 -9.33
N SER A 361 -19.61 -26.37 -10.51
CA SER A 361 -20.08 -27.03 -11.72
C SER A 361 -20.00 -28.55 -11.61
N ASP A 362 -20.96 -29.24 -12.23
CA ASP A 362 -21.01 -30.70 -12.23
C ASP A 362 -19.83 -31.30 -13.01
N GLU A 363 -19.38 -30.61 -14.07
CA GLU A 363 -18.15 -30.93 -14.81
C GLU A 363 -16.94 -31.03 -13.87
N TRP A 364 -16.70 -30.02 -13.03
CA TRP A 364 -15.55 -30.03 -12.13
C TRP A 364 -15.71 -31.03 -10.99
N LYS A 365 -16.93 -31.22 -10.45
CA LYS A 365 -17.20 -32.22 -9.42
C LYS A 365 -16.95 -33.64 -9.93
N ALA A 366 -17.34 -33.96 -11.16
CA ALA A 366 -17.10 -35.26 -11.78
C ALA A 366 -15.59 -35.52 -11.96
N LEU A 367 -14.85 -34.52 -12.44
CA LEU A 367 -13.39 -34.58 -12.53
C LEU A 367 -12.72 -34.74 -11.16
N ALA A 368 -13.18 -34.01 -10.14
CA ALA A 368 -12.64 -34.15 -8.79
C ALA A 368 -12.90 -35.54 -8.20
N ALA A 369 -14.09 -36.12 -8.45
CA ALA A 369 -14.47 -37.43 -7.96
C ALA A 369 -13.63 -38.58 -8.56
N ASN A 370 -13.14 -38.45 -9.80
CA ASN A 370 -12.27 -39.44 -10.43
C ASN A 370 -10.76 -39.19 -10.22
N GLY A 371 -10.39 -38.21 -9.38
CA GLY A 371 -9.00 -37.84 -9.16
C GLY A 371 -8.35 -37.12 -10.35
N PHE A 372 -9.15 -36.42 -11.16
CA PHE A 372 -8.76 -35.67 -12.35
C PHE A 372 -8.12 -36.51 -13.47
N ARG A 373 -8.40 -37.82 -13.54
CA ARG A 373 -7.90 -38.72 -14.61
C ARG A 373 -8.39 -38.30 -16.00
N ASP A 374 -9.65 -37.86 -16.07
CA ASP A 374 -10.29 -37.41 -17.31
C ASP A 374 -10.09 -35.92 -17.57
N TYR A 375 -9.32 -35.21 -16.73
CA TYR A 375 -9.03 -33.80 -16.96
C TYR A 375 -8.21 -33.64 -18.25
N ARG A 376 -8.61 -32.65 -19.05
CA ARG A 376 -7.85 -32.20 -20.23
C ARG A 376 -7.71 -30.68 -20.18
N LEU A 377 -6.48 -30.20 -20.15
CA LEU A 377 -6.16 -28.79 -20.30
C LEU A 377 -6.22 -28.43 -21.78
N LYS A 378 -7.26 -27.71 -22.18
CA LYS A 378 -7.39 -27.20 -23.54
C LYS A 378 -6.57 -25.95 -23.75
N ILE A 379 -5.75 -25.94 -24.81
CA ILE A 379 -4.93 -24.79 -25.19
C ILE A 379 -5.18 -24.45 -26.66
N SER A 380 -5.64 -23.22 -26.91
CA SER A 380 -6.11 -22.79 -28.23
C SER A 380 -5.84 -21.31 -28.51
N GLY A 381 -6.42 -20.78 -29.60
CA GLY A 381 -6.30 -19.39 -30.02
C GLY A 381 -5.19 -19.19 -31.05
N LEU A 382 -4.42 -18.12 -30.91
CA LEU A 382 -3.30 -17.74 -31.77
C LEU A 382 -2.05 -18.59 -31.50
N VAL A 383 -2.16 -19.89 -31.75
CA VAL A 383 -1.08 -20.88 -31.64
C VAL A 383 -0.96 -21.69 -32.94
N GLU A 384 0.23 -22.17 -33.26
CA GLU A 384 0.44 -23.09 -34.39
C GLU A 384 0.09 -24.54 -34.03
N ASN A 385 0.21 -24.90 -32.75
CA ASN A 385 -0.01 -26.25 -32.27
C ASN A 385 -1.03 -26.25 -31.10
N PRO A 386 -2.36 -26.19 -31.40
CA PRO A 386 -3.39 -26.33 -30.38
C PRO A 386 -3.40 -27.76 -29.82
N VAL A 387 -3.55 -27.90 -28.50
CA VAL A 387 -3.45 -29.18 -27.80
C VAL A 387 -4.50 -29.33 -26.71
N GLU A 388 -4.81 -30.57 -26.35
CA GLU A 388 -5.57 -30.92 -25.15
C GLU A 388 -4.76 -31.92 -24.33
N LEU A 389 -4.20 -31.47 -23.20
CA LEU A 389 -3.23 -32.26 -22.43
C LEU A 389 -3.86 -32.85 -21.16
N SER A 390 -3.65 -34.14 -20.93
CA SER A 390 -3.93 -34.79 -19.65
C SER A 390 -2.97 -34.32 -18.55
N LEU A 391 -3.32 -34.57 -17.29
CA LEU A 391 -2.43 -34.25 -16.17
C LEU A 391 -1.13 -35.08 -16.21
N GLU A 392 -1.17 -36.31 -16.73
CA GLU A 392 0.01 -37.16 -16.89
C GLU A 392 0.96 -36.62 -17.96
N GLU A 393 0.44 -36.17 -19.11
CA GLU A 393 1.25 -35.53 -20.15
C GLU A 393 1.90 -34.24 -19.65
N ILE A 394 1.15 -33.41 -18.90
CA ILE A 394 1.70 -32.19 -18.26
C ILE A 394 2.86 -32.53 -17.32
N ARG A 395 2.76 -33.61 -16.54
CA ARG A 395 3.84 -34.08 -15.66
C ARG A 395 5.04 -34.61 -16.45
N ALA A 396 4.80 -35.31 -17.56
CA ALA A 396 5.84 -35.87 -18.41
C ALA A 396 6.66 -34.79 -19.16
N MET A 397 6.06 -33.62 -19.42
CA MET A 397 6.75 -32.48 -20.04
C MET A 397 7.85 -31.85 -19.15
N GLY A 398 7.79 -32.09 -17.85
CA GLY A 398 8.79 -31.62 -16.89
C GLY A 398 8.21 -31.01 -15.63
N LYS A 399 9.07 -30.89 -14.62
CA LYS A 399 8.73 -30.32 -13.32
C LYS A 399 9.82 -29.36 -12.86
N ARG A 400 9.39 -28.18 -12.43
CA ARG A 400 10.20 -27.27 -11.61
C ARG A 400 9.51 -27.04 -10.28
N THR A 401 10.31 -26.92 -9.23
CA THR A 401 9.87 -26.47 -7.91
C THR A 401 10.40 -25.07 -7.61
N GLN A 402 9.61 -24.27 -6.89
CA GLN A 402 10.02 -22.96 -6.38
C GLN A 402 9.35 -22.68 -5.03
N ILE A 403 10.08 -22.09 -4.07
CA ILE A 403 9.50 -21.63 -2.80
C ILE A 403 9.40 -20.11 -2.84
N THR A 404 8.18 -19.59 -2.89
CA THR A 404 7.92 -18.20 -3.27
C THR A 404 6.91 -17.53 -2.35
N LEU A 405 6.99 -16.20 -2.27
CA LEU A 405 6.09 -15.37 -1.48
C LEU A 405 4.85 -15.00 -2.30
N HIS A 406 3.69 -15.46 -1.86
CA HIS A 406 2.41 -15.03 -2.41
C HIS A 406 2.03 -13.63 -1.92
N HIS A 407 1.60 -12.79 -2.85
CA HIS A 407 1.14 -11.43 -2.60
C HIS A 407 -0.35 -11.30 -2.87
N CYS A 408 -1.16 -11.08 -1.85
CA CYS A 408 -2.57 -10.77 -2.06
C CYS A 408 -2.81 -9.27 -2.19
N ILE A 409 -3.73 -8.90 -3.09
CA ILE A 409 -4.16 -7.50 -3.28
C ILE A 409 -4.74 -6.88 -2.01
N GLN A 410 -5.36 -7.70 -1.16
CA GLN A 410 -5.96 -7.29 0.11
C GLN A 410 -4.91 -7.01 1.21
N GLY A 411 -3.65 -7.45 1.01
CA GLY A 411 -2.52 -7.10 1.87
C GLY A 411 -1.93 -8.25 2.68
N TRP A 412 -2.56 -9.43 2.77
CA TRP A 412 -1.93 -10.61 3.36
C TRP A 412 -0.86 -11.21 2.43
N SER A 413 0.04 -12.00 3.01
CA SER A 413 1.06 -12.76 2.29
C SER A 413 1.25 -14.14 2.89
N GLY A 414 1.92 -15.03 2.16
CA GLY A 414 2.35 -16.33 2.68
C GLY A 414 3.29 -17.03 1.72
N ILE A 415 4.17 -17.85 2.26
CA ILE A 415 5.23 -18.57 1.55
C ILE A 415 4.81 -20.02 1.37
N ALA A 416 4.98 -20.57 0.18
CA ALA A 416 4.73 -21.97 -0.14
C ALA A 416 5.69 -22.47 -1.22
N GLU A 417 5.98 -23.76 -1.19
CA GLU A 417 6.64 -24.47 -2.29
C GLU A 417 5.59 -24.83 -3.35
N TRP A 418 5.88 -24.57 -4.61
CA TRP A 418 5.02 -24.89 -5.76
C TRP A 418 5.79 -25.79 -6.72
N GLY A 419 5.17 -26.89 -7.15
CA GLY A 419 5.72 -27.82 -8.13
C GLY A 419 4.83 -27.89 -9.37
N GLY A 420 5.42 -27.75 -10.56
CA GLY A 420 4.64 -27.71 -11.79
C GLY A 420 5.43 -27.61 -13.08
N LEU A 421 4.70 -27.50 -14.19
CA LEU A 421 5.23 -27.32 -15.54
C LEU A 421 5.61 -25.84 -15.74
N PRO A 422 6.87 -25.49 -16.06
CA PRO A 422 7.25 -24.13 -16.42
C PRO A 422 6.44 -23.63 -17.63
N MET A 423 5.94 -22.40 -17.58
CA MET A 423 5.15 -21.81 -18.66
C MET A 423 5.93 -21.72 -19.98
N ALA A 424 7.25 -21.53 -19.92
CA ALA A 424 8.12 -21.51 -21.09
C ALA A 424 8.09 -22.83 -21.89
N GLU A 425 8.01 -23.99 -21.21
CA GLU A 425 7.92 -25.29 -21.88
C GLU A 425 6.56 -25.48 -22.56
N LEU A 426 5.48 -25.03 -21.91
CA LEU A 426 4.16 -25.03 -22.51
C LEU A 426 4.10 -24.12 -23.75
N ILE A 427 4.66 -22.92 -23.64
CA ILE A 427 4.69 -21.94 -24.74
C ILE A 427 5.51 -22.49 -25.91
N LYS A 428 6.63 -23.16 -25.64
CA LYS A 428 7.44 -23.82 -26.67
C LYS A 428 6.65 -24.92 -27.41
N LEU A 429 5.83 -25.70 -26.69
CA LEU A 429 5.00 -26.75 -27.29
C LEU A 429 3.95 -26.18 -28.24
N VAL A 430 3.23 -25.14 -27.80
CA VAL A 430 2.07 -24.63 -28.56
C VAL A 430 2.45 -23.66 -29.68
N ARG A 431 3.65 -23.07 -29.62
CA ARG A 431 4.20 -22.14 -30.62
C ARG A 431 3.21 -20.99 -30.92
N PRO A 432 3.09 -19.98 -30.04
CA PRO A 432 2.22 -18.84 -30.27
C PRO A 432 2.57 -18.12 -31.57
N LYS A 433 1.55 -17.72 -32.32
CA LYS A 433 1.72 -16.97 -33.57
C LYS A 433 2.32 -15.58 -33.30
N PRO A 434 2.95 -14.92 -34.29
CA PRO A 434 3.56 -13.60 -34.14
C PRO A 434 2.61 -12.50 -33.64
N GLU A 435 1.30 -12.66 -33.77
CA GLU A 435 0.28 -11.73 -33.30
C GLU A 435 -0.13 -11.99 -31.84
N ALA A 436 0.15 -13.18 -31.29
CA ALA A 436 -0.18 -13.49 -29.90
C ALA A 436 0.61 -12.59 -28.95
N ARG A 437 -0.08 -11.92 -28.02
CA ARG A 437 0.54 -11.06 -26.99
C ARG A 437 0.11 -11.43 -25.58
N VAL A 438 -1.04 -12.06 -25.44
CA VAL A 438 -1.70 -12.33 -24.18
C VAL A 438 -2.14 -13.79 -24.14
N ALA A 439 -2.00 -14.44 -22.99
CA ALA A 439 -2.68 -15.71 -22.71
C ALA A 439 -3.75 -15.50 -21.64
N VAL A 440 -4.95 -15.99 -21.91
CA VAL A 440 -6.12 -15.94 -21.05
C VAL A 440 -6.30 -17.29 -20.38
N PHE A 441 -6.42 -17.29 -19.06
CA PHE A 441 -6.62 -18.49 -18.26
C PHE A 441 -8.06 -18.53 -17.77
N TYR A 442 -8.81 -19.53 -18.19
CA TYR A 442 -10.18 -19.74 -17.79
C TYR A 442 -10.25 -20.73 -16.63
N SER A 443 -11.02 -20.41 -15.60
CA SER A 443 -11.24 -21.27 -14.43
C SER A 443 -12.53 -22.08 -14.57
N PHE A 444 -12.59 -23.23 -13.89
CA PHE A 444 -13.87 -23.84 -13.52
C PHE A 444 -14.59 -23.06 -12.40
N GLY A 445 -13.84 -22.27 -11.64
CA GLY A 445 -14.36 -21.43 -10.57
C GLY A 445 -15.15 -20.25 -11.10
N GLU A 446 -16.08 -19.79 -10.26
CA GLU A 446 -16.89 -18.62 -10.53
C GLU A 446 -16.25 -17.37 -9.91
N GLY A 447 -16.53 -16.23 -10.53
CA GLY A 447 -16.24 -14.94 -9.94
C GLY A 447 -17.23 -14.56 -8.84
N LEU A 448 -16.93 -13.47 -8.12
CA LEU A 448 -17.67 -13.07 -6.92
C LEU A 448 -19.13 -12.69 -7.22
N GLU A 449 -19.37 -12.01 -8.35
CA GLU A 449 -20.70 -11.59 -8.81
C GLU A 449 -21.34 -12.65 -9.74
N GLY A 450 -20.77 -13.86 -9.80
CA GLY A 450 -21.17 -14.92 -10.72
C GLY A 450 -20.37 -14.88 -12.03
N GLY A 451 -20.71 -15.81 -12.93
CA GLY A 451 -19.97 -16.00 -14.18
C GLY A 451 -18.62 -16.69 -13.99
N ARG A 452 -18.00 -17.10 -15.10
CA ARG A 452 -16.71 -17.80 -15.09
C ARG A 452 -15.59 -16.85 -14.67
N TYR A 453 -14.70 -17.30 -13.78
CA TYR A 453 -13.49 -16.56 -13.47
C TYR A 453 -12.44 -16.73 -14.57
N TYR A 454 -11.80 -15.64 -14.97
CA TYR A 454 -10.67 -15.62 -15.91
C TYR A 454 -9.69 -14.53 -15.52
N ALA A 455 -8.43 -14.68 -15.92
CA ALA A 455 -7.45 -13.61 -15.89
C ALA A 455 -6.45 -13.81 -17.01
N SER A 456 -5.79 -12.73 -17.42
CA SER A 456 -4.79 -12.79 -18.48
C SER A 456 -3.42 -12.30 -18.03
N HIS A 457 -2.41 -12.78 -18.75
CA HIS A 457 -1.03 -12.32 -18.64
C HIS A 457 -0.43 -12.07 -20.02
N SER A 458 0.48 -11.10 -20.11
CA SER A 458 1.30 -10.94 -21.31
C SER A 458 2.21 -12.16 -21.49
N LEU A 459 2.53 -12.49 -22.74
CA LEU A 459 3.47 -13.56 -23.04
C LEU A 459 4.86 -13.29 -22.45
N ALA A 460 5.31 -12.04 -22.50
CA ALA A 460 6.57 -11.63 -21.89
C ALA A 460 6.64 -12.02 -20.40
N ASN A 461 5.55 -11.83 -19.66
CA ASN A 461 5.48 -12.16 -18.25
C ASN A 461 5.43 -13.68 -17.99
N LEU A 462 4.77 -14.43 -18.87
CA LEU A 462 4.71 -15.90 -18.78
C LEU A 462 6.03 -16.58 -19.17
N MET A 463 6.92 -15.88 -19.86
CA MET A 463 8.27 -16.37 -20.17
C MET A 463 9.25 -16.20 -19.00
N HIS A 464 8.84 -15.60 -17.88
CA HIS A 464 9.70 -15.50 -16.71
C HIS A 464 10.01 -16.87 -16.08
N PRO A 465 11.22 -17.06 -15.51
CA PRO A 465 11.61 -18.37 -14.97
C PRO A 465 10.71 -18.89 -13.85
N GLN A 466 10.13 -17.99 -13.05
CA GLN A 466 9.23 -18.34 -11.94
C GLN A 466 7.73 -18.36 -12.33
N ALA A 467 7.42 -18.43 -13.63
CA ALA A 467 6.07 -18.65 -14.14
C ALA A 467 5.83 -20.15 -14.42
N LEU A 468 4.85 -20.76 -13.75
CA LEU A 468 4.54 -22.18 -13.91
C LEU A 468 3.05 -22.52 -13.71
N LEU A 469 2.64 -23.66 -14.25
CA LEU A 469 1.38 -24.33 -13.97
C LEU A 469 1.61 -25.36 -12.87
N ALA A 470 1.28 -24.98 -11.63
CA ALA A 470 1.45 -25.81 -10.46
C ALA A 470 0.36 -26.88 -10.37
N TYR A 471 0.77 -28.12 -10.13
CA TYR A 471 -0.09 -29.24 -9.72
C TYR A 471 0.26 -29.78 -8.32
N GLU A 472 1.31 -29.24 -7.69
CA GLU A 472 1.72 -29.52 -6.32
C GLU A 472 1.91 -28.24 -5.49
N MET A 473 1.68 -28.35 -4.19
CA MET A 473 1.97 -27.35 -3.17
C MET A 473 2.57 -28.04 -1.94
N ASN A 474 3.73 -27.57 -1.47
CA ASN A 474 4.45 -28.11 -0.32
C ASN A 474 4.75 -29.63 -0.43
N GLY A 475 5.13 -30.08 -1.62
CA GLY A 475 5.45 -31.48 -1.92
C GLY A 475 4.25 -32.40 -2.13
N GLU A 476 3.03 -31.89 -1.95
CA GLU A 476 1.79 -32.66 -2.04
C GLU A 476 0.91 -32.18 -3.21
N PRO A 477 0.00 -33.02 -3.75
CA PRO A 477 -1.01 -32.58 -4.69
C PRO A 477 -1.83 -31.39 -4.15
N LEU A 478 -2.28 -30.51 -5.05
CA LEU A 478 -3.09 -29.34 -4.67
C LEU A 478 -4.36 -29.75 -3.92
N LYS A 479 -4.55 -29.22 -2.71
CA LYS A 479 -5.81 -29.33 -1.98
C LYS A 479 -6.90 -28.49 -2.64
N THR A 480 -8.17 -28.87 -2.46
CA THR A 480 -9.35 -28.25 -3.07
C THR A 480 -9.34 -26.72 -3.09
N LEU A 481 -9.00 -26.06 -1.98
CA LEU A 481 -8.97 -24.59 -1.88
C LEU A 481 -7.83 -23.92 -2.67
N HIS A 482 -6.81 -24.67 -3.04
CA HIS A 482 -5.60 -24.18 -3.69
C HIS A 482 -5.56 -24.45 -5.21
N GLY A 483 -6.61 -25.03 -5.78
CA GLY A 483 -6.84 -25.01 -7.22
C GLY A 483 -6.58 -26.29 -8.02
N PRO A 484 -6.87 -27.51 -7.53
CA PRO A 484 -6.63 -28.73 -8.30
C PRO A 484 -7.48 -28.80 -9.59
N PRO A 485 -7.00 -29.50 -10.63
CA PRO A 485 -5.71 -30.19 -10.68
C PRO A 485 -4.54 -29.25 -10.98
N LEU A 486 -4.83 -28.02 -11.42
CA LEU A 486 -3.84 -27.09 -11.96
C LEU A 486 -4.16 -25.64 -11.60
N ARG A 487 -3.13 -24.89 -11.18
CA ARG A 487 -3.18 -23.45 -10.97
C ARG A 487 -2.00 -22.74 -11.60
N LEU A 488 -2.17 -21.45 -11.88
CA LEU A 488 -1.10 -20.59 -12.35
C LEU A 488 -0.30 -20.02 -11.17
N ARG A 489 1.01 -19.89 -11.36
CA ARG A 489 1.95 -19.13 -10.52
C ARG A 489 2.78 -18.22 -11.42
N VAL A 490 2.81 -16.93 -11.09
CA VAL A 490 3.62 -15.90 -11.77
C VAL A 490 4.00 -14.86 -10.71
N GLU A 491 5.22 -14.96 -10.20
CA GLU A 491 5.54 -14.44 -8.86
C GLU A 491 5.74 -12.92 -8.75
N ASN A 492 5.82 -12.21 -9.88
CA ASN A 492 5.80 -10.75 -9.91
C ASN A 492 4.37 -10.16 -9.95
N GLN A 493 3.32 -10.98 -9.77
CA GLN A 493 1.91 -10.56 -9.87
C GLN A 493 1.15 -10.83 -8.57
N LEU A 494 0.05 -10.09 -8.36
CA LEU A 494 -0.87 -10.31 -7.26
C LEU A 494 -1.73 -11.57 -7.45
N GLY A 495 -2.17 -12.14 -6.34
CA GLY A 495 -2.84 -13.44 -6.29
C GLY A 495 -4.11 -13.60 -7.14
N PHE A 496 -4.83 -12.52 -7.46
CA PHE A 496 -6.02 -12.60 -8.32
C PHE A 496 -5.67 -12.94 -9.77
N LYS A 497 -4.46 -12.58 -10.23
CA LYS A 497 -3.97 -13.01 -11.55
C LYS A 497 -3.58 -14.50 -11.59
N LEU A 498 -3.35 -15.12 -10.43
CA LEU A 498 -2.86 -16.50 -10.30
C LEU A 498 -4.00 -17.52 -10.30
N VAL A 499 -4.65 -17.65 -11.46
CA VAL A 499 -5.88 -18.45 -11.68
C VAL A 499 -5.76 -19.86 -11.10
N LYS A 500 -6.80 -20.29 -10.39
CA LYS A 500 -6.95 -21.63 -9.82
C LYS A 500 -7.95 -22.46 -10.62
N TRP A 501 -7.91 -23.78 -10.48
CA TRP A 501 -8.84 -24.69 -11.15
C TRP A 501 -8.89 -24.42 -12.64
N ILE A 502 -7.73 -24.39 -13.29
CA ILE A 502 -7.61 -23.99 -14.70
C ILE A 502 -8.34 -25.01 -15.58
N ARG A 503 -9.24 -24.50 -16.41
CA ARG A 503 -10.01 -25.25 -17.41
C ARG A 503 -9.37 -25.17 -18.79
N ALA A 504 -8.95 -23.98 -19.19
CA ALA A 504 -8.40 -23.74 -20.53
C ALA A 504 -7.45 -22.54 -20.57
N ILE A 505 -6.60 -22.50 -21.59
CA ILE A 505 -5.71 -21.39 -21.91
C ILE A 505 -5.96 -20.98 -23.36
N GLU A 506 -6.14 -19.68 -23.60
CA GLU A 506 -6.33 -19.15 -24.95
C GLU A 506 -5.33 -18.03 -25.24
N PHE A 507 -4.61 -18.14 -26.34
CA PHE A 507 -3.65 -17.13 -26.79
C PHE A 507 -4.37 -16.13 -27.71
N VAL A 508 -4.28 -14.84 -27.39
CA VAL A 508 -4.98 -13.77 -28.10
C VAL A 508 -4.05 -12.58 -28.36
N GLU A 509 -4.45 -11.71 -29.28
CA GLU A 509 -3.69 -10.51 -29.63
C GLU A 509 -3.79 -9.45 -28.53
N SER A 510 -4.94 -9.32 -27.89
CA SER A 510 -5.20 -8.28 -26.91
C SER A 510 -6.20 -8.73 -25.86
N HIS A 511 -6.05 -8.20 -24.64
CA HIS A 511 -7.03 -8.45 -23.59
C HIS A 511 -8.41 -7.87 -23.88
N LYS A 512 -8.51 -6.93 -24.83
CA LYS A 512 -9.76 -6.31 -25.27
C LYS A 512 -10.74 -7.30 -25.91
N ALA A 513 -10.27 -8.48 -26.30
CA ALA A 513 -11.08 -9.48 -26.98
C ALA A 513 -12.00 -10.31 -26.05
N PHE A 514 -11.86 -10.17 -24.73
CA PHE A 514 -12.63 -10.97 -23.77
C PHE A 514 -13.15 -10.13 -22.60
N GLY A 515 -14.21 -10.62 -21.97
CA GLY A 515 -14.82 -9.94 -20.82
C GLY A 515 -15.29 -8.53 -21.18
N GLU A 516 -14.99 -7.58 -20.31
CA GLU A 516 -15.17 -6.14 -20.60
C GLU A 516 -13.90 -5.49 -21.18
N GLY A 517 -12.87 -6.30 -21.47
CA GLY A 517 -11.64 -5.84 -22.10
C GLY A 517 -10.66 -5.16 -21.14
N GLU A 518 -10.67 -5.49 -19.84
CA GLU A 518 -9.77 -4.88 -18.86
C GLU A 518 -8.66 -5.80 -18.33
N GLY A 519 -8.62 -7.06 -18.79
CA GLY A 519 -7.53 -8.01 -18.50
C GLY A 519 -7.91 -9.21 -17.62
N GLY A 520 -9.12 -9.25 -17.08
CA GLY A 520 -9.55 -10.35 -16.22
C GLY A 520 -10.83 -10.04 -15.45
N TYR A 521 -11.33 -11.03 -14.74
CA TYR A 521 -12.59 -10.94 -14.02
C TYR A 521 -12.59 -9.82 -12.97
N ASN A 522 -11.53 -9.68 -12.17
CA ASN A 522 -11.48 -8.63 -11.14
C ASN A 522 -11.17 -7.25 -11.72
N GLU A 523 -10.46 -7.17 -12.82
CA GLU A 523 -10.24 -5.93 -13.57
C GLU A 523 -11.56 -5.43 -14.16
N ASP A 524 -12.39 -6.34 -14.67
CA ASP A 524 -13.71 -6.05 -15.19
C ASP A 524 -14.69 -5.71 -14.04
N HIS A 525 -14.85 -6.56 -13.03
CA HIS A 525 -15.96 -6.40 -12.07
C HIS A 525 -15.58 -5.68 -10.77
N GLU A 526 -14.31 -5.74 -10.34
CA GLU A 526 -13.83 -5.08 -9.12
C GLU A 526 -12.90 -3.88 -9.38
N TYR A 527 -12.70 -3.53 -10.67
CA TYR A 527 -11.88 -2.42 -11.14
C TYR A 527 -10.42 -2.52 -10.66
N PHE A 528 -9.83 -3.71 -10.68
CA PHE A 528 -8.43 -3.89 -10.35
C PHE A 528 -7.52 -3.37 -11.48
N GLY A 529 -6.29 -3.02 -11.14
CA GLY A 529 -5.29 -2.63 -12.13
C GLY A 529 -4.82 -3.82 -12.97
N GLU A 530 -4.66 -3.61 -14.27
CA GLU A 530 -4.14 -4.61 -15.20
C GLU A 530 -2.69 -5.02 -14.85
N LEU A 531 -1.83 -4.02 -14.57
CA LEU A 531 -0.52 -4.22 -13.98
C LEU A 531 -0.69 -4.49 -12.48
N ALA A 532 -0.89 -5.75 -12.16
CA ALA A 532 -1.07 -6.23 -10.80
C ALA A 532 0.28 -6.41 -10.07
N ASN A 533 1.31 -5.66 -10.45
CA ASN A 533 2.67 -5.83 -9.96
C ASN A 533 3.09 -4.72 -8.97
N ILE A 534 2.26 -3.68 -8.80
CA ILE A 534 2.43 -2.51 -7.92
C ILE A 534 1.57 -2.59 -6.68
#